data_AF-A0A9D1L9C6-F1
#
_entry.id   AF-A0A9D1L9C6-F1
#
_cell.length_a   1.000
_cell.length_b   1.000
_cell.length_c   1.000
_cell.angle_alpha   90.00
_cell.angle_beta   90.00
_cell.angle_gamma   90.00
#
_symmetry.space_group_name_H-M   'P 1'
#
loop_
_entity.id
_entity.type
_entity.pdbx_description
1 polymer ?
#
loop_
_entity_poly.entity_id
_entity_poly.type
_entity_poly.pdbx_seq_one_letter_code
_entity_poly.pdbx_strand_id
1 'polypeptide(L)'
;MEKQTQSEVTRSIDNRFGSISKTDRSNIEVNIIRWNNGRKKLDIRVWSSDGKCPKKGVTFSREEYYQLVRILTAIDPMLIDSGKAARTEPESRQKERAAAAEEQMAGYRSTVEAAFAEEDDYVELDSDAEPCGHGEIQLEKTMQETDEASAAAS
;
A
#
# COMPACT_ATOMS: atom_id res chain seq x y z
N MET A 1 22.32 -23.04 44.65
CA MET A 1 22.10 -22.62 43.25
C MET A 1 23.09 -21.50 42.96
N GLU A 2 24.23 -21.82 42.37
CA GLU A 2 25.22 -20.82 41.97
C GLU A 2 24.66 -20.01 40.81
N LYS A 3 24.60 -18.68 40.98
CA LYS A 3 24.24 -17.76 39.91
C LYS A 3 25.34 -17.83 38.85
N GLN A 4 25.03 -18.35 37.67
CA GLN A 4 25.91 -18.25 36.52
C GLN A 4 26.21 -16.77 36.26
N THR A 5 27.47 -16.40 36.45
CA THR A 5 28.00 -15.09 36.08
C THR A 5 27.91 -14.96 34.57
N GLN A 6 27.18 -13.94 34.12
CA GLN A 6 26.95 -13.65 32.71
C GLN A 6 28.30 -13.41 32.02
N SER A 7 28.68 -14.30 31.09
CA SER A 7 29.89 -14.14 30.28
C SER A 7 29.85 -12.78 29.58
N GLU A 8 30.84 -11.93 29.83
CA GLU A 8 30.91 -10.60 29.26
C GLU A 8 31.08 -10.70 27.74
N VAL A 9 30.11 -10.17 26.99
CA VAL A 9 30.15 -10.17 25.53
C VAL A 9 30.97 -8.97 25.08
N THR A 10 32.17 -9.22 24.52
CA THR A 10 33.01 -8.15 23.97
C THR A 10 32.52 -7.77 22.57
N ARG A 11 32.67 -6.48 22.23
CA ARG A 11 32.22 -5.94 20.94
C ARG A 11 33.25 -4.98 20.36
N SER A 12 33.53 -5.11 19.07
CA SER A 12 34.37 -4.21 18.31
C SER A 12 33.62 -3.77 17.05
N ILE A 13 33.35 -2.47 16.94
CA ILE A 13 32.70 -1.89 15.76
C ILE A 13 33.81 -1.55 14.77
N ASP A 14 33.76 -2.16 13.59
CA ASP A 14 34.74 -1.92 12.53
C ASP A 14 34.38 -0.73 11.69
N ASN A 15 33.13 -0.70 11.20
CA ASN A 15 32.65 0.31 10.29
C ASN A 15 31.22 0.67 10.66
N ARG A 16 30.89 1.96 10.63
CA ARG A 16 29.52 2.46 10.69
C ARG A 16 29.11 2.88 9.29
N PHE A 17 28.08 2.26 8.72
CA PHE A 17 27.61 2.59 7.38
C PHE A 17 26.58 3.71 7.38
N GLY A 18 25.74 3.78 8.42
CA GLY A 18 24.74 4.83 8.53
C GLY A 18 23.66 4.53 9.55
N SER A 19 22.79 5.52 9.72
CA SER A 19 21.61 5.46 10.59
C SER A 19 20.33 5.43 9.75
N ILE A 20 19.48 4.44 9.97
CA ILE A 20 18.14 4.33 9.35
C ILE A 20 17.19 5.35 10.00
N SER A 21 17.31 5.56 11.30
CA SER A 21 16.56 6.59 12.02
C SER A 21 17.47 7.37 12.95
N LYS A 22 17.21 8.67 13.07
CA LYS A 22 17.87 9.54 14.05
C LYS A 22 16.82 10.07 15.02
N THR A 23 17.02 9.82 16.31
CA THR A 23 16.17 10.36 17.38
C THR A 23 17.09 10.75 18.52
N ASP A 24 16.73 11.79 19.27
CA ASP A 24 17.56 12.37 20.35
C ASP A 24 18.05 11.34 21.38
N ARG A 25 17.28 10.26 21.58
CA ARG A 25 17.57 9.21 22.57
C ARG A 25 18.26 7.97 22.00
N SER A 26 17.94 7.59 20.77
CA SER A 26 18.45 6.36 20.17
C SER A 26 18.34 6.35 18.66
N ASN A 27 19.35 5.78 18.01
CA ASN A 27 19.46 5.70 16.57
C ASN A 27 19.39 4.25 16.13
N ILE A 28 18.66 3.94 15.06
CA ILE A 28 18.77 2.63 14.41
C ILE A 28 19.95 2.73 13.47
N GLU A 29 21.01 1.94 13.70
CA GLU A 29 22.23 1.99 12.90
C GLU A 29 22.54 0.65 12.24
N VAL A 30 23.24 0.74 11.11
CA VAL A 30 23.76 -0.38 10.33
C VAL A 30 25.28 -0.35 10.41
N ASN A 31 25.86 -1.36 11.03
CA ASN A 31 27.29 -1.41 11.38
C ASN A 31 27.90 -2.76 10.99
N ILE A 32 29.22 -2.80 10.74
CA ILE A 32 29.99 -4.05 10.77
C ILE A 32 30.57 -4.22 12.17
N ILE A 33 30.22 -5.32 12.82
CA ILE A 33 30.62 -5.61 14.20
C ILE A 33 31.30 -6.98 14.27
N ARG A 34 32.32 -7.06 15.12
CA ARG A 34 32.88 -8.31 15.64
C ARG A 34 32.40 -8.50 17.07
N TRP A 35 31.65 -9.57 17.28
CA TRP A 35 31.24 -10.03 18.60
C TRP A 35 32.25 -11.05 19.12
N ASN A 36 32.73 -10.90 20.35
CA ASN A 36 33.67 -11.83 21.01
C ASN A 36 34.92 -12.14 20.17
N ASN A 37 35.50 -11.11 19.54
CA ASN A 37 36.62 -11.23 18.60
C ASN A 37 36.38 -12.19 17.42
N GLY A 38 35.11 -12.53 17.16
CA GLY A 38 34.71 -13.40 16.06
C GLY A 38 34.75 -12.72 14.70
N ARG A 39 34.13 -13.38 13.72
CA ARG A 39 34.04 -12.87 12.35
C ARG A 39 33.23 -11.58 12.27
N LYS A 40 33.63 -10.72 11.33
CA LYS A 40 32.89 -9.49 10.98
C LYS A 40 31.52 -9.86 10.42
N LYS A 41 30.48 -9.28 11.00
CA LYS A 41 29.09 -9.48 10.59
C LYS A 41 28.38 -8.14 10.45
N LEU A 42 27.34 -8.12 9.63
CA LEU A 42 26.44 -6.97 9.58
C LEU A 42 25.56 -6.99 10.83
N ASP A 43 25.42 -5.87 11.53
CA ASP A 43 24.52 -5.74 12.67
C ASP A 43 23.61 -4.54 12.42
N ILE A 44 22.31 -4.77 12.48
CA ILE A 44 21.28 -3.73 12.43
C ILE A 44 20.65 -3.67 13.81
N ARG A 45 20.88 -2.57 14.52
CA ARG A 45 20.51 -2.48 15.95
C ARG A 45 20.17 -1.06 16.36
N VAL A 46 19.35 -0.95 17.40
CA VAL A 46 19.11 0.30 18.11
C VAL A 46 20.31 0.60 19.01
N TRP A 47 20.98 1.71 18.76
CA TRP A 47 22.07 2.26 19.55
C TRP A 47 21.57 3.43 20.39
N SER A 48 22.17 3.64 21.57
CA SER A 48 22.01 4.91 22.29
C SER A 48 22.58 6.06 21.45
N SER A 49 22.14 7.30 21.70
CA SER A 49 22.72 8.51 21.08
C SER A 49 24.26 8.52 21.15
N ASP A 50 24.83 8.09 22.28
CA ASP A 50 26.29 8.01 22.48
C ASP A 50 26.97 6.82 21.78
N GLY A 51 26.23 5.93 21.12
CA GLY A 51 26.76 4.72 20.47
C GLY A 51 27.40 3.67 21.41
N LYS A 52 27.20 3.82 22.73
CA LYS A 52 27.81 2.98 23.78
C LYS A 52 26.95 1.80 24.22
N CYS A 53 25.63 1.88 24.09
CA CYS A 53 24.74 0.84 24.57
C CYS A 53 23.95 0.23 23.41
N PRO A 54 24.30 -0.99 22.96
CA PRO A 54 23.48 -1.74 22.03
C PRO A 54 22.19 -2.20 22.73
N LYS A 55 21.03 -1.95 22.12
CA LYS A 55 19.73 -2.45 22.58
C LYS A 55 19.29 -3.63 21.70
N LYS A 56 18.02 -3.64 21.28
CA LYS A 56 17.41 -4.63 20.39
C LYS A 56 17.97 -4.50 18.98
N GLY A 57 18.32 -5.63 18.38
CA GLY A 57 18.82 -5.70 17.02
C GLY A 57 19.12 -7.14 16.61
N VAL A 58 19.55 -7.28 15.37
CA VAL A 58 19.84 -8.56 14.74
C VAL A 58 21.18 -8.48 14.02
N THR A 59 21.94 -9.56 14.11
CA THR A 59 23.23 -9.71 13.45
C THR A 59 23.08 -10.71 12.31
N PHE A 60 23.57 -10.37 11.13
CA PHE A 60 23.53 -11.19 9.92
C PHE A 60 24.94 -11.63 9.52
N SER A 61 25.05 -12.91 9.16
CA SER A 61 26.16 -13.43 8.38
C SER A 61 26.18 -12.86 6.96
N ARG A 62 27.23 -13.18 6.21
CA ARG A 62 27.37 -12.74 4.82
C ARG A 62 26.25 -13.31 3.95
N GLU A 63 25.93 -14.58 4.13
CA GLU A 63 24.93 -15.31 3.36
C GLU A 63 23.52 -14.78 3.66
N GLU A 64 23.21 -14.55 4.94
CA GLU A 64 21.94 -13.94 5.37
C GLU A 64 21.80 -12.51 4.84
N TYR A 65 22.90 -11.74 4.80
CA TYR A 65 22.88 -10.40 4.20
C TYR A 65 22.52 -10.44 2.71
N TYR A 66 23.10 -11.36 1.93
CA TYR A 66 22.73 -11.48 0.51
C TYR A 66 21.24 -11.82 0.34
N GLN A 67 20.70 -12.71 1.17
CA GLN A 67 19.27 -13.01 1.12
C GLN A 67 18.41 -11.82 1.54
N LEU A 68 18.82 -11.09 2.58
CA LEU A 68 18.14 -9.88 3.01
C LEU A 68 18.07 -8.84 1.88
N VAL A 69 19.19 -8.58 1.20
CA VAL A 69 19.22 -7.64 0.07
C VAL A 69 18.27 -8.09 -1.04
N ARG A 70 18.30 -9.38 -1.42
CA ARG A 70 17.40 -9.93 -2.45
C ARG A 70 15.93 -9.70 -2.10
N ILE A 71 15.56 -9.93 -0.83
CA ILE A 71 14.19 -9.73 -0.35
C ILE A 71 13.84 -8.24 -0.33
N LEU A 72 14.71 -7.39 0.21
CA LEU A 72 14.47 -5.94 0.31
C LEU A 72 14.32 -5.28 -1.06
N THR A 73 15.07 -5.72 -2.08
CA THR A 73 14.94 -5.21 -3.44
C THR A 73 13.63 -5.65 -4.13
N ALA A 74 13.05 -6.77 -3.71
CA ALA A 74 11.80 -7.29 -4.27
C ALA A 74 10.53 -6.69 -3.62
N ILE A 75 10.65 -6.10 -2.43
CA ILE A 75 9.51 -5.49 -1.71
C ILE A 75 9.22 -4.12 -2.31
N ASP A 76 7.97 -3.90 -2.75
CA ASP A 76 7.47 -2.56 -3.08
C ASP A 76 7.28 -1.74 -1.78
N PRO A 77 7.99 -0.61 -1.62
CA PRO A 77 7.85 0.25 -0.45
C PRO A 77 6.42 0.74 -0.21
N MET A 78 5.58 0.87 -1.23
CA MET A 78 4.18 1.31 -1.09
C MET A 78 3.31 0.32 -0.31
N LEU A 79 3.78 -0.93 -0.15
CA LEU A 79 3.10 -1.93 0.68
C LEU A 79 3.39 -1.76 2.17
N ILE A 80 4.40 -0.98 2.54
CA ILE A 80 4.81 -0.76 3.93
C ILE A 80 4.02 0.44 4.48
N ASP A 81 3.39 0.29 5.65
CA ASP A 81 2.52 1.29 6.30
C ASP A 81 1.17 1.60 5.61
N SER A 82 0.83 0.93 4.50
CA SER A 82 -0.44 1.10 3.75
C SER A 82 -1.73 0.81 4.55
N GLY A 83 -1.60 0.33 5.79
CA GLY A 83 -2.70 0.04 6.71
C GLY A 83 -2.67 0.78 8.04
N LYS A 84 -1.81 1.81 8.24
CA LYS A 84 -1.96 2.66 9.43
C LYS A 84 -3.23 3.49 9.25
N ALA A 85 -4.29 3.01 9.90
CA ALA A 85 -5.61 3.60 10.04
C ALA A 85 -5.61 5.10 9.76
N ALA A 86 -6.25 5.49 8.65
CA ALA A 86 -6.89 6.79 8.59
C ALA A 86 -7.59 6.97 9.93
N ARG A 87 -7.32 8.08 10.63
CA ARG A 87 -8.09 8.44 11.83
C ARG A 87 -9.55 8.29 11.44
N THR A 88 -10.23 7.23 11.89
CA THR A 88 -11.66 7.13 11.70
C THR A 88 -12.20 8.31 12.50
N GLU A 89 -12.66 9.34 11.79
CA GLU A 89 -13.31 10.48 12.43
C GLU A 89 -14.35 9.92 13.40
N PRO A 90 -14.41 10.42 14.65
CA PRO A 90 -15.35 9.89 15.64
C PRO A 90 -16.76 9.89 15.03
N GLU A 91 -17.53 8.83 15.26
CA GLU A 91 -18.82 8.58 14.62
C GLU A 91 -19.79 9.79 14.68
N SER A 92 -19.63 10.66 15.69
CA SER A 92 -20.34 11.93 15.81
C SER A 92 -20.16 12.85 14.60
N ARG A 93 -18.94 12.97 14.07
CA ARG A 93 -18.64 13.84 12.93
C ARG A 93 -19.10 13.25 11.60
N GLN A 94 -19.22 11.91 11.54
CA GLN A 94 -19.81 11.22 10.39
C GLN A 94 -21.33 11.41 10.35
N LYS A 95 -22.00 11.30 11.50
CA LYS A 95 -23.44 11.60 11.63
C LYS A 95 -23.76 13.06 11.31
N GLU A 96 -22.95 13.99 11.76
CA GLU A 96 -23.12 15.42 11.46
C GLU A 96 -23.00 15.73 9.97
N ARG A 97 -22.01 15.13 9.27
CA ARG A 97 -21.89 15.26 7.82
C ARG A 97 -23.01 14.57 7.05
N ALA A 98 -23.47 13.41 7.51
CA ALA A 98 -24.59 12.71 6.89
C ALA A 98 -25.89 13.51 7.02
N ALA A 99 -26.15 14.10 8.20
CA ALA A 99 -27.31 14.98 8.42
C ALA A 99 -27.23 16.26 7.56
N ALA A 100 -26.06 16.87 7.46
CA ALA A 100 -25.86 18.06 6.61
C ALA A 100 -26.03 17.75 5.11
N ALA A 101 -25.63 16.56 4.66
CA ALA A 101 -25.82 16.12 3.28
C ALA A 101 -27.30 15.80 2.97
N GLU A 102 -28.02 15.20 3.93
CA GLU A 102 -29.46 14.94 3.82
C GLU A 102 -30.26 16.24 3.73
N GLU A 103 -29.90 17.26 4.53
CA GLU A 103 -30.50 18.59 4.47
C GLU A 103 -30.26 19.27 3.11
N GLN A 104 -29.03 19.21 2.59
CA GLN A 104 -28.73 19.74 1.25
C GLN A 104 -29.49 19.00 0.14
N MET A 105 -29.61 17.68 0.24
CA MET A 105 -30.31 16.86 -0.75
C MET A 105 -31.83 17.06 -0.69
N ALA A 106 -32.38 17.30 0.50
CA ALA A 106 -33.78 17.69 0.69
C ALA A 106 -34.08 19.08 0.11
N GLY A 107 -33.16 20.04 0.28
CA GLY A 107 -33.25 21.35 -0.37
C GLY A 107 -33.27 21.24 -1.89
N TYR A 108 -32.37 20.43 -2.46
CA TYR A 108 -32.35 20.16 -3.90
C TYR A 108 -33.63 19.46 -4.38
N ARG A 109 -34.12 18.46 -3.64
CA ARG A 109 -35.39 17.78 -3.97
C ARG A 109 -36.58 18.74 -4.00
N SER A 110 -36.68 19.66 -3.05
CA SER A 110 -37.73 20.68 -3.03
C SER A 110 -37.66 21.61 -4.24
N THR A 111 -36.45 22.05 -4.62
CA THR A 111 -36.29 22.88 -5.83
C THR A 111 -36.62 22.13 -7.11
N VAL A 112 -36.34 20.83 -7.16
CA VAL A 112 -36.63 19.98 -8.31
C VAL A 112 -38.12 19.70 -8.41
N GLU A 113 -38.80 19.38 -7.29
CA GLU A 113 -40.25 19.23 -7.25
C GLU A 113 -40.97 20.54 -7.65
N ALA A 114 -40.45 21.70 -7.24
CA ALA A 114 -40.99 22.99 -7.69
C ALA A 114 -40.74 23.27 -9.19
N ALA A 115 -39.59 22.85 -9.73
CA ALA A 115 -39.29 23.00 -11.16
C ALA A 115 -40.13 22.07 -12.05
N PHE A 116 -40.49 20.88 -11.56
CA PHE A 116 -41.38 19.95 -12.27
C PHE A 116 -42.88 20.26 -12.08
N ALA A 117 -43.25 21.15 -11.18
CA ALA A 117 -44.64 21.60 -11.02
C ALA A 117 -45.07 22.67 -12.04
N GLU A 118 -44.14 23.23 -12.82
CA GLU A 118 -44.38 24.31 -13.79
C GLU A 118 -44.32 23.84 -15.26
N GLU A 119 -44.24 22.54 -15.54
CA GLU A 119 -44.28 22.00 -16.92
C GLU A 119 -45.29 20.84 -17.06
N ASP A 120 -46.58 21.16 -16.91
CA ASP A 120 -47.68 20.32 -17.42
C ASP A 120 -48.00 20.71 -18.89
N ASP A 121 -47.02 20.56 -19.79
CA ASP A 121 -47.28 20.57 -21.23
C ASP A 121 -46.51 19.42 -21.91
N TYR A 122 -46.75 18.21 -21.39
CA TYR A 122 -46.47 16.99 -22.13
C TYR A 122 -47.51 16.87 -23.25
N VAL A 123 -47.13 17.24 -24.47
CA VAL A 123 -47.86 16.85 -25.67
C VAL A 123 -47.83 15.32 -25.78
N GLU A 124 -49.00 14.68 -25.66
CA GLU A 124 -49.14 13.26 -26.00
C GLU A 124 -48.73 13.07 -27.45
N LEU A 125 -47.64 12.32 -27.68
CA LEU A 125 -47.31 11.82 -29.01
C LEU A 125 -48.29 10.67 -29.30
N ASP A 126 -49.25 10.92 -30.20
CA ASP A 126 -50.20 9.93 -30.69
C ASP A 126 -49.47 8.62 -31.03
N SER A 127 -49.81 7.58 -30.28
CA SER A 127 -49.21 6.25 -30.36
C SER A 127 -49.95 5.37 -31.36
N ASP A 128 -50.14 5.87 -32.59
CA ASP A 128 -50.64 5.06 -33.71
C ASP A 128 -49.48 4.63 -34.62
N ALA A 129 -48.67 3.69 -34.13
CA ALA A 129 -47.79 2.89 -34.97
C ALA A 129 -47.90 1.41 -34.58
N GLU A 130 -48.78 0.72 -35.32
CA GLU A 130 -48.98 -0.73 -35.33
C GLU A 130 -47.65 -1.52 -35.27
N PRO A 131 -47.56 -2.60 -34.46
CA PRO A 131 -46.37 -3.44 -34.41
C PRO A 131 -46.33 -4.39 -35.61
N CYS A 132 -45.67 -3.97 -36.70
CA CYS A 132 -45.37 -4.84 -37.84
C CYS A 132 -43.98 -5.47 -37.71
N GLY A 133 -43.97 -6.80 -37.55
CA GLY A 133 -43.02 -7.67 -38.27
C GLY A 133 -41.74 -8.06 -37.56
N HIS A 134 -41.67 -9.35 -37.20
CA HIS A 134 -40.45 -10.09 -36.89
C HIS A 134 -39.34 -9.86 -37.94
N GLY A 135 -38.12 -9.64 -37.46
CA GLY A 135 -36.89 -9.68 -38.25
C GLY A 135 -35.69 -9.92 -37.34
N GLU A 136 -35.21 -11.17 -37.34
CA GLU A 136 -34.02 -11.63 -36.61
C GLU A 136 -32.79 -10.78 -36.98
N ILE A 137 -32.08 -10.25 -35.99
CA ILE A 137 -30.76 -9.65 -36.21
C ILE A 137 -29.71 -10.71 -35.84
N GLN A 138 -29.18 -11.36 -36.87
CA GLN A 138 -28.08 -12.31 -36.78
C GLN A 138 -26.79 -11.60 -36.31
N LEU A 139 -26.16 -12.21 -35.32
CA LEU A 139 -24.77 -11.96 -34.93
C LEU A 139 -23.84 -12.31 -36.09
N GLU A 140 -23.29 -11.30 -36.78
CA GLU A 140 -22.12 -11.52 -37.64
C GLU A 140 -20.83 -11.42 -36.83
N LYS A 141 -20.10 -12.53 -36.93
CA LYS A 141 -18.82 -12.84 -36.30
C LYS A 141 -17.73 -12.51 -37.31
N THR A 142 -16.99 -11.42 -37.12
CA THR A 142 -15.82 -11.13 -37.97
C THR A 142 -14.61 -11.89 -37.45
N MET A 143 -14.30 -12.97 -38.17
CA MET A 143 -13.10 -13.78 -38.06
C MET A 143 -12.12 -13.32 -39.13
N GLN A 144 -10.91 -12.88 -38.77
CA GLN A 144 -9.77 -12.89 -39.70
C GLN A 144 -8.50 -13.25 -38.92
N GLU A 145 -8.26 -14.55 -38.96
CA GLU A 145 -6.97 -15.21 -38.81
C GLU A 145 -6.28 -15.13 -40.18
N THR A 146 -5.01 -14.70 -40.22
CA THR A 146 -4.10 -15.05 -41.32
C THR A 146 -2.85 -15.63 -40.71
N ASP A 147 -2.75 -16.93 -40.92
CA ASP A 147 -1.64 -17.81 -40.58
C ASP A 147 -0.32 -17.42 -41.28
N GLU A 148 0.73 -17.84 -40.59
CA GLU A 148 2.02 -18.33 -41.04
C GLU A 148 2.23 -18.56 -42.55
N ALA A 149 3.39 -18.12 -43.05
CA ALA A 149 4.50 -19.03 -43.42
C ALA A 149 5.41 -18.41 -44.50
N SER A 150 6.72 -18.53 -44.30
CA SER A 150 7.79 -18.71 -45.31
C SER A 150 9.07 -18.06 -44.78
N ALA A 151 9.92 -18.78 -44.06
CA ALA A 151 10.96 -19.67 -44.60
C ALA A 151 12.22 -18.93 -45.09
N ALA A 152 13.33 -19.33 -44.46
CA ALA A 152 14.66 -19.58 -45.05
C ALA A 152 15.42 -18.42 -45.73
N ALA A 153 16.50 -18.00 -45.05
CA ALA A 153 17.85 -17.90 -45.61
C ALA A 153 18.80 -17.95 -44.39
N SER A 154 19.61 -18.99 -44.20
CA SER A 154 20.86 -19.26 -44.92
C SER A 154 21.82 -18.08 -44.88
#